data_AF-A0A956UCK5-F1
#
_entry.id   AF-A0A956UCK5-F1
#
_cell.length_a   1.000
_cell.length_b   1.000
_cell.length_c   1.000
_cell.angle_alpha   90.00
_cell.angle_beta   90.00
_cell.angle_gamma   90.00
#
_symmetry.space_group_name_H-M   'P 1'
#
loop_
_entity.id
_entity.type
_entity.pdbx_description
1 polymer ?
#
loop_
_entity_poly.entity_id
_entity_poly.type
_entity_poly.pdbx_seq_one_letter_code
_entity_poly.pdbx_strand_id
1 'polypeptide(L)'
;GAFVGLDKIVEARTSNNRSIGFGADKPLTSWEREQKTSKILMETSPDDLIKFGLIPEFVGRIPVIAVLEALDTEALIKILVEPKNSLVKQYKQLLKLDNVDLSFEDEAIKAIAEEALKRKTGARALRSIVEEMMLDIMYEVPSRDDIKVCRITKDLVDKRSTAELLDIRKHKSKGEKEKAS
;
A
#
# COMPACT_ATOMS: atom_id res chain seq x y z
N GLY A 1 8.82 -16.93 -5.76
CA GLY A 1 7.73 -17.43 -4.90
C GLY A 1 7.87 -16.84 -3.51
N ALA A 2 6.86 -16.98 -2.64
CA ALA A 2 6.99 -16.62 -1.23
C ALA A 2 7.62 -17.79 -0.45
N PHE A 3 8.94 -17.75 -0.26
CA PHE A 3 9.72 -18.83 0.38
C PHE A 3 9.67 -18.70 1.92
N VAL A 4 8.51 -19.01 2.51
CA VAL A 4 8.30 -18.89 3.96
C VAL A 4 9.22 -19.85 4.72
N GLY A 5 10.06 -19.33 5.63
CA GLY A 5 10.97 -20.12 6.45
C GLY A 5 12.38 -20.30 5.85
N LEU A 6 12.61 -19.85 4.61
CA LEU A 6 13.95 -19.82 4.02
C LEU A 6 14.89 -18.88 4.79
N ASP A 7 14.36 -17.78 5.30
CA ASP A 7 15.05 -16.81 6.15
C ASP A 7 15.71 -17.48 7.36
N LYS A 8 15.06 -18.45 8.00
CA LYS A 8 15.64 -19.20 9.14
C LYS A 8 16.82 -20.07 8.73
N ILE A 9 16.77 -20.68 7.54
CA ILE A 9 17.85 -21.52 7.01
C ILE A 9 19.08 -20.65 6.70
N VAL A 10 18.85 -19.52 6.04
CA VAL A 10 19.90 -18.55 5.71
C VAL A 10 20.47 -17.91 6.98
N GLU A 11 19.61 -17.53 7.95
CA GLU A 11 20.04 -16.98 9.24
C GLU A 11 20.89 -17.99 10.01
N ALA A 12 20.50 -19.28 10.04
CA ALA A 12 21.29 -20.33 10.69
C ALA A 12 22.69 -20.51 10.05
N ARG A 13 22.80 -20.40 8.72
CA ARG A 13 24.09 -20.46 8.02
C ARG A 13 24.96 -19.22 8.29
N THR A 14 24.37 -18.04 8.22
CA THR A 14 25.08 -16.74 8.31
C THR A 14 25.38 -16.32 9.75
N SER A 15 24.55 -16.70 10.71
CA SER A 15 24.64 -16.29 12.12
C SER A 15 25.44 -17.23 12.99
N ASN A 16 26.19 -18.16 12.41
CA ASN A 16 26.98 -19.19 13.10
C ASN A 16 28.15 -18.64 13.95
N ASN A 17 28.13 -17.37 14.35
CA ASN A 17 29.13 -16.72 15.18
C ASN A 17 28.62 -15.60 16.11
N ARG A 18 27.31 -15.50 16.41
CA ARG A 18 26.81 -14.51 17.39
C ARG A 18 26.43 -15.17 18.72
N SER A 19 27.34 -14.97 19.68
CA SER A 19 27.18 -15.14 21.13
C SER A 19 25.75 -14.86 21.60
N ILE A 20 25.20 -15.78 22.40
CA ILE A 20 24.00 -15.59 23.22
C ILE A 20 24.32 -14.48 24.23
N GLY A 21 24.06 -13.24 23.82
CA GLY A 21 24.19 -12.05 24.65
C GLY A 21 22.84 -11.63 25.20
N PHE A 22 22.68 -11.67 26.52
CA PHE A 22 21.53 -11.14 27.23
C PHE A 22 21.41 -9.62 27.00
N GLY A 23 20.50 -9.24 26.12
CA GLY A 23 19.94 -7.90 26.01
C GLY A 23 18.52 -8.07 25.51
N ALA A 24 17.53 -7.58 26.25
CA ALA A 24 16.16 -7.60 25.79
C ALA A 24 16.05 -6.69 24.55
N ASP A 25 16.16 -7.27 23.36
CA ASP A 25 15.89 -6.55 22.11
C ASP A 25 14.48 -5.95 22.20
N LYS A 26 14.37 -4.66 21.88
CA LYS A 26 13.07 -4.01 21.78
C LYS A 26 12.19 -4.83 20.82
N PRO A 27 10.89 -4.99 21.10
CA PRO A 27 10.01 -5.68 20.18
C PRO A 27 10.00 -4.92 18.84
N LEU A 28 10.55 -5.56 17.81
CA LEU A 28 10.56 -5.02 16.45
C LEU A 28 9.13 -4.87 15.94
N THR A 29 8.85 -3.74 15.28
CA THR A 29 7.63 -3.55 14.51
C THR A 29 7.52 -4.59 13.39
N SER A 30 6.34 -4.74 12.80
CA SER A 30 6.16 -5.70 11.71
C SER A 30 6.97 -5.34 10.46
N TRP A 31 7.06 -4.06 10.12
CA TRP A 31 7.88 -3.59 9.01
C TRP A 31 9.38 -3.83 9.26
N GLU A 32 9.90 -3.54 10.47
CA GLU A 32 11.31 -3.81 10.79
C GLU A 32 11.65 -5.30 10.70
N ARG A 33 10.72 -6.18 11.06
CA ARG A 33 10.88 -7.63 10.87
C ARG A 33 10.96 -8.01 9.40
N GLU A 34 10.06 -7.50 8.57
CA GLU A 34 10.10 -7.76 7.12
C GLU A 34 11.39 -7.23 6.49
N GLN A 35 11.85 -6.04 6.90
CA GLN A 35 13.11 -5.49 6.39
C GLN A 35 14.32 -6.33 6.82
N LYS A 36 14.33 -6.83 8.07
CA LYS A 36 15.36 -7.77 8.55
C LYS A 36 15.33 -9.05 7.71
N THR A 37 14.14 -9.60 7.44
CA THR A 37 13.97 -10.80 6.62
C THR A 37 14.49 -10.57 5.19
N SER A 38 14.13 -9.47 4.52
CA SER A 38 14.66 -9.15 3.18
C SER A 38 16.19 -9.08 3.17
N LYS A 39 16.82 -8.45 4.18
CA LYS A 39 18.28 -8.38 4.30
C LYS A 39 18.92 -9.75 4.48
N ILE A 40 18.33 -10.62 5.30
CA ILE A 40 18.81 -12.01 5.45
C ILE A 40 18.70 -12.74 4.11
N LEU A 41 17.57 -12.62 3.43
CA LEU A 41 17.34 -13.31 2.16
C LEU A 41 18.30 -12.84 1.05
N MET A 42 18.82 -11.61 1.09
CA MET A 42 19.86 -11.15 0.14
C MET A 42 21.12 -12.01 0.15
N GLU A 43 21.43 -12.67 1.27
CA GLU A 43 22.58 -13.56 1.42
C GLU A 43 22.28 -15.00 0.97
N THR A 44 21.11 -15.30 0.39
CA THR A 44 20.69 -16.66 0.02
C THR A 44 21.67 -17.32 -0.94
N SER A 45 22.10 -18.54 -0.62
CA SER A 45 22.91 -19.38 -1.51
C SER A 45 22.10 -20.53 -2.14
N PRO A 46 22.58 -21.16 -3.22
CA PRO A 46 21.97 -22.34 -3.81
C PRO A 46 21.79 -23.50 -2.82
N ASP A 47 22.75 -23.71 -1.91
CA ASP A 47 22.66 -24.74 -0.86
C ASP A 47 21.47 -24.52 0.09
N ASP A 48 21.13 -23.26 0.38
CA ASP A 48 19.99 -22.92 1.23
C ASP A 48 18.68 -23.32 0.54
N LEU A 49 18.59 -23.14 -0.78
CA LEU A 49 17.45 -23.55 -1.61
C LEU A 49 17.28 -25.07 -1.65
N ILE A 50 18.39 -25.81 -1.71
CA ILE A 50 18.38 -27.28 -1.65
C ILE A 50 17.91 -27.75 -0.26
N LYS A 51 18.46 -27.18 0.81
CA LYS A 51 18.02 -27.47 2.19
C LYS A 51 16.56 -27.11 2.45
N PHE A 52 16.06 -26.08 1.78
CA PHE A 52 14.65 -25.69 1.83
C PHE A 52 13.74 -26.73 1.15
N GLY A 53 14.28 -27.57 0.24
CA GLY A 53 13.56 -28.67 -0.40
C GLY A 53 13.48 -28.57 -1.93
N LEU A 54 14.19 -27.62 -2.56
CA LEU A 54 14.31 -27.59 -4.02
C LEU A 54 15.32 -28.64 -4.50
N ILE A 55 15.04 -29.27 -5.64
CA ILE A 55 15.93 -30.30 -6.21
C ILE A 55 17.19 -29.66 -6.83
N PRO A 56 18.38 -30.27 -6.69
CA PRO A 56 19.65 -29.71 -7.20
C PRO A 56 19.64 -29.39 -8.69
N GLU A 57 19.00 -30.22 -9.51
CA GLU A 57 18.92 -30.06 -10.96
C GLU A 57 18.10 -28.82 -11.36
N PHE A 58 17.11 -28.46 -10.55
CA PHE A 58 16.28 -27.28 -10.77
C PHE A 58 17.02 -26.02 -10.33
N VAL A 59 17.66 -26.04 -9.16
CA VAL A 59 18.47 -24.92 -8.66
C VAL A 59 19.64 -24.63 -9.61
N GLY A 60 20.29 -25.66 -10.15
CA GLY A 60 21.39 -25.50 -11.12
C GLY A 60 20.97 -24.85 -12.45
N ARG A 61 19.67 -24.81 -12.78
CA ARG A 61 19.14 -24.13 -13.98
C ARG A 61 18.71 -22.69 -13.71
N ILE A 62 18.78 -22.21 -12.46
CA ILE A 62 18.41 -20.85 -12.07
C ILE A 62 19.67 -20.13 -11.59
N PRO A 63 20.46 -19.53 -12.49
CA PRO A 63 21.73 -18.87 -12.14
C PRO A 63 21.54 -17.51 -11.45
N VAL A 64 20.33 -16.96 -11.41
CA VAL A 64 20.04 -15.63 -10.88
C VAL A 64 19.00 -15.72 -9.78
N ILE A 65 19.36 -15.24 -8.59
CA ILE A 65 18.47 -15.08 -7.44
C ILE A 65 18.26 -13.58 -7.23
N ALA A 66 17.00 -13.16 -7.18
CA ALA A 66 16.63 -11.78 -6.88
C ALA A 66 15.70 -11.76 -5.66
N VAL A 67 15.98 -10.86 -4.73
CA VAL A 67 15.23 -10.71 -3.47
C VAL A 67 14.46 -9.41 -3.53
N LEU A 68 13.18 -9.47 -3.17
CA LEU A 68 12.33 -8.30 -3.08
C LEU A 68 12.40 -7.70 -1.68
N GLU A 69 12.52 -6.37 -1.63
CA GLU A 69 12.52 -5.61 -0.39
C GLU A 69 11.10 -5.46 0.18
N ALA A 70 11.01 -5.28 1.49
CA ALA A 70 9.77 -4.96 2.17
C ALA A 70 9.25 -3.60 1.69
N LEU A 71 7.93 -3.50 1.48
CA LEU A 71 7.29 -2.26 1.09
C LEU A 71 7.24 -1.31 2.29
N ASP A 72 7.65 -0.06 2.10
CA ASP A 72 7.46 1.04 3.04
C ASP A 72 6.30 1.95 2.58
N THR A 73 5.98 2.97 3.40
CA THR A 73 4.87 3.88 3.12
C THR A 73 5.07 4.59 1.78
N GLU A 74 6.29 5.02 1.50
CA GLU A 74 6.63 5.73 0.26
C GLU A 74 6.46 4.84 -0.97
N ALA A 75 6.89 3.58 -0.91
CA ALA A 75 6.67 2.61 -1.99
C ALA A 75 5.18 2.38 -2.23
N LEU A 76 4.36 2.29 -1.18
CA LEU A 76 2.91 2.12 -1.31
C LEU A 76 2.23 3.35 -1.92
N ILE A 77 2.64 4.56 -1.55
CA ILE A 77 2.18 5.82 -2.17
C ILE A 77 2.50 5.80 -3.67
N LYS A 78 3.75 5.45 -4.03
CA LYS A 78 4.15 5.33 -5.43
C LYS A 78 3.27 4.34 -6.17
N ILE A 79 3.03 3.16 -5.62
CA ILE A 79 2.15 2.14 -6.21
C ILE A 79 0.72 2.67 -6.44
N LEU A 80 0.19 3.49 -5.53
CA LEU A 80 -1.15 4.08 -5.66
C LEU A 80 -1.26 5.14 -6.77
N VAL A 81 -0.18 5.86 -7.09
CA VAL A 81 -0.25 7.08 -7.91
C VAL A 81 0.55 6.99 -9.21
N GLU A 82 1.79 6.50 -9.17
CA GLU A 82 2.73 6.57 -10.29
C GLU A 82 2.42 5.60 -11.45
N PRO A 83 2.12 4.30 -11.20
CA PRO A 83 1.90 3.34 -12.28
C PRO A 83 0.86 3.84 -13.28
N LYS A 84 1.06 3.50 -14.57
CA LYS A 84 0.11 3.84 -15.63
C LYS A 84 -1.30 3.33 -15.29
N ASN A 85 -1.37 2.12 -14.73
CA ASN A 85 -2.61 1.47 -14.30
C ASN A 85 -2.73 1.49 -12.77
N SER A 86 -2.45 2.61 -12.11
CA SER A 86 -2.62 2.71 -10.66
C SER A 86 -4.10 2.71 -10.24
N LEU A 87 -4.38 2.31 -8.99
CA LEU A 87 -5.76 2.24 -8.47
C LEU A 87 -6.46 3.61 -8.54
N VAL A 88 -5.76 4.69 -8.18
CA VAL A 88 -6.30 6.05 -8.23
C VAL A 88 -6.70 6.42 -9.67
N LYS A 89 -5.86 6.10 -10.66
CA LYS A 89 -6.17 6.40 -12.07
C LYS A 89 -7.34 5.56 -12.59
N GLN A 90 -7.43 4.29 -12.18
CA GLN A 90 -8.53 3.41 -12.54
C GLN A 90 -9.88 3.97 -12.05
N TYR A 91 -10.00 4.32 -10.77
CA TYR A 91 -11.25 4.87 -10.22
C TYR A 91 -11.57 6.27 -10.75
N LYS A 92 -10.55 7.10 -11.00
CA LYS A 92 -10.76 8.41 -11.67
C LYS A 92 -11.39 8.24 -13.05
N GLN A 93 -10.92 7.29 -13.85
CA GLN A 93 -11.51 7.05 -15.17
C GLN A 93 -12.91 6.45 -15.05
N LEU A 94 -13.14 5.57 -14.06
CA LEU A 94 -14.44 4.93 -13.86
C LEU A 94 -15.54 5.96 -13.56
N LEU A 95 -15.36 6.82 -12.56
CA LEU A 95 -16.33 7.88 -12.22
C LEU A 95 -16.45 8.96 -13.30
N LYS A 96 -15.41 9.15 -14.11
CA LYS A 96 -15.47 10.07 -15.25
C LYS A 96 -16.48 9.61 -16.31
N LEU A 97 -16.75 8.31 -16.42
CA LEU A 97 -17.83 7.80 -17.30
C LEU A 97 -19.20 8.32 -16.87
N ASP A 98 -19.39 8.59 -15.58
CA ASP A 98 -20.61 9.16 -15.00
C ASP A 98 -20.54 10.71 -14.92
N ASN A 99 -19.57 11.34 -15.58
CA ASN A 99 -19.31 12.78 -15.54
C ASN A 99 -19.01 13.33 -14.13
N VAL A 100 -18.36 12.52 -13.28
CA VAL A 100 -17.90 12.94 -11.95
C VAL A 100 -16.37 12.95 -11.89
N ASP A 101 -15.81 14.09 -11.51
CA ASP A 101 -14.36 14.24 -11.32
C ASP A 101 -13.95 13.77 -9.92
N LEU A 102 -13.23 12.64 -9.86
CA LEU A 102 -12.65 12.11 -8.62
C LEU A 102 -11.27 12.71 -8.35
N SER A 103 -11.03 13.15 -7.12
CA SER A 103 -9.74 13.64 -6.63
C SER A 103 -9.40 13.04 -5.28
N PHE A 104 -8.12 12.81 -5.01
CA PHE A 104 -7.61 12.33 -3.73
C PHE A 104 -6.68 13.40 -3.19
N GLU A 105 -6.85 13.76 -1.92
CA GLU A 105 -5.88 14.58 -1.20
C GLU A 105 -4.61 13.77 -0.91
N ASP A 106 -3.45 14.43 -0.86
CA ASP A 106 -2.17 13.78 -0.60
C ASP A 106 -2.16 13.11 0.78
N GLU A 107 -2.81 13.75 1.76
CA GLU A 107 -2.99 13.20 3.11
C GLU A 107 -3.86 11.94 3.12
N ALA A 108 -4.84 11.85 2.21
CA ALA A 108 -5.67 10.67 2.06
C ALA A 108 -4.87 9.49 1.47
N ILE A 109 -4.06 9.75 0.43
CA ILE A 109 -3.18 8.75 -0.17
C ILE A 109 -2.19 8.21 0.88
N LYS A 110 -1.62 9.10 1.68
CA LYS A 110 -0.71 8.73 2.76
C LYS A 110 -1.41 7.89 3.84
N ALA A 111 -2.61 8.28 4.26
CA ALA A 111 -3.39 7.51 5.24
C ALA A 111 -3.73 6.08 4.74
N ILE A 112 -4.07 5.93 3.45
CA ILE A 112 -4.31 4.62 2.84
C ILE A 112 -3.05 3.75 2.89
N ALA A 113 -1.88 4.34 2.58
CA ALA A 113 -0.60 3.63 2.61
C ALA A 113 -0.22 3.20 4.04
N GLU A 114 -0.41 4.07 5.02
CA GLU A 114 -0.15 3.76 6.43
C GLU A 114 -1.08 2.64 6.95
N GLU A 115 -2.37 2.68 6.60
CA GLU A 115 -3.33 1.64 6.97
C GLU A 115 -3.00 0.29 6.29
N ALA A 116 -2.56 0.32 5.03
CA ALA A 116 -2.12 -0.87 4.32
C ALA A 116 -0.92 -1.57 4.99
N LEU A 117 0.05 -0.81 5.48
CA LEU A 117 1.18 -1.35 6.25
C LEU A 117 0.71 -2.05 7.53
N LYS A 118 -0.25 -1.45 8.24
CA LYS A 118 -0.81 -2.05 9.47
C LYS A 118 -1.49 -3.39 9.20
N ARG A 119 -2.13 -3.57 8.03
CA ARG A 119 -2.83 -4.81 7.64
C ARG A 119 -1.89 -5.96 7.20
N LYS A 120 -0.57 -5.74 7.08
CA LYS A 120 0.47 -6.78 6.83
C LYS A 120 0.26 -7.66 5.59
N THR A 121 -0.46 -7.17 4.59
CA THR A 121 -0.69 -7.90 3.32
C THR A 121 -0.07 -7.17 2.12
N GLY A 122 0.83 -6.21 2.38
CA GLY A 122 1.59 -5.47 1.37
C GLY A 122 0.69 -4.74 0.37
N ALA A 123 1.10 -4.70 -0.91
CA ALA A 123 0.35 -4.02 -1.97
C ALA A 123 -1.06 -4.59 -2.22
N ARG A 124 -1.34 -5.83 -1.80
CA ARG A 124 -2.69 -6.41 -1.90
C ARG A 124 -3.67 -5.72 -0.96
N ALA A 125 -3.20 -5.27 0.21
CA ALA A 125 -4.00 -4.51 1.17
C ALA A 125 -4.53 -3.21 0.57
N LEU A 126 -3.71 -2.53 -0.24
CA LEU A 126 -4.06 -1.25 -0.88
C LEU A 126 -5.34 -1.38 -1.70
N ARG A 127 -5.42 -2.43 -2.53
CA ARG A 127 -6.60 -2.66 -3.36
C ARG A 127 -7.85 -2.85 -2.50
N SER A 128 -7.78 -3.69 -1.47
CA SER A 128 -8.92 -3.94 -0.59
C SER A 128 -9.39 -2.68 0.16
N ILE A 129 -8.47 -1.88 0.69
CA ILE A 129 -8.83 -0.62 1.38
C ILE A 129 -9.50 0.35 0.42
N VAL A 130 -8.96 0.51 -0.80
CA VAL A 130 -9.55 1.40 -1.80
C VAL A 130 -10.89 0.86 -2.29
N GLU A 131 -11.03 -0.44 -2.55
CA GLU A 131 -12.30 -1.07 -2.94
C GLU A 131 -13.37 -0.91 -1.87
N GLU A 132 -13.05 -1.13 -0.59
CA GLU A 132 -13.96 -0.93 0.55
C GLU A 132 -14.51 0.51 0.56
N MET A 133 -13.65 1.52 0.44
CA MET A 133 -14.07 2.93 0.43
C MET A 133 -14.84 3.31 -0.84
N MET A 134 -14.42 2.80 -1.98
CA MET A 134 -15.01 3.15 -3.27
C MET A 134 -16.38 2.47 -3.48
N LEU A 135 -16.66 1.35 -2.82
CA LEU A 135 -17.93 0.63 -2.95
C LEU A 135 -19.12 1.54 -2.67
N ASP A 136 -19.09 2.24 -1.53
CA ASP A 136 -20.19 3.11 -1.13
C ASP A 136 -20.30 4.35 -2.05
N ILE A 137 -19.15 4.94 -2.41
CA ILE A 137 -19.09 6.09 -3.32
C ILE A 137 -19.69 5.72 -4.69
N MET A 138 -19.33 4.55 -5.22
CA MET A 138 -19.86 4.07 -6.51
C MET A 138 -21.34 3.69 -6.44
N TYR A 139 -21.88 3.42 -5.25
CA TYR A 139 -23.32 3.18 -5.08
C TYR A 139 -24.12 4.49 -5.06
N GLU A 140 -23.65 5.49 -4.31
CA GLU A 140 -24.40 6.73 -4.07
C GLU A 140 -24.23 7.77 -5.18
N VAL A 141 -23.00 7.93 -5.70
CA VAL A 141 -22.67 9.03 -6.63
C VAL A 141 -23.41 8.94 -7.96
N PRO A 142 -23.51 7.78 -8.65
CA PRO A 142 -24.25 7.70 -9.91
C PRO A 142 -25.76 7.98 -9.77
N SER A 143 -26.31 7.82 -8.57
CA SER A 143 -27.72 8.09 -8.28
C SER A 143 -28.01 9.57 -7.98
N ARG A 144 -26.98 10.43 -7.98
CA ARG A 144 -27.05 11.84 -7.57
C ARG A 144 -26.59 12.78 -8.69
N ASP A 145 -27.56 13.41 -9.35
CA ASP A 145 -27.29 14.37 -10.44
C ASP A 145 -26.64 15.69 -9.98
N ASP A 146 -26.65 15.97 -8.67
CA ASP A 146 -26.10 17.18 -8.08
C ASP A 146 -24.59 17.12 -7.80
N ILE A 147 -23.97 15.95 -7.97
CA ILE A 147 -22.54 15.73 -7.71
C ILE A 147 -21.77 15.80 -9.03
N LYS A 148 -20.79 16.72 -9.10
CA LYS A 148 -19.86 16.84 -10.24
C LYS A 148 -18.40 16.56 -9.87
N VAL A 149 -18.07 16.68 -8.59
CA VAL A 149 -16.71 16.48 -8.08
C VAL A 149 -16.81 15.65 -6.81
N CYS A 150 -15.98 14.62 -6.70
CA CYS A 150 -15.82 13.80 -5.52
C CYS A 150 -14.38 13.95 -5.01
N ARG A 151 -14.21 14.32 -3.73
CA ARG A 151 -12.88 14.49 -3.14
C ARG A 151 -12.71 13.57 -1.94
N ILE A 152 -11.69 12.72 -2.01
CA ILE A 152 -11.32 11.78 -0.93
C ILE A 152 -10.35 12.49 0.01
N THR A 153 -10.78 12.68 1.25
CA THR A 153 -10.02 13.31 2.32
C THR A 153 -9.46 12.26 3.28
N LYS A 154 -8.48 12.65 4.10
CA LYS A 154 -7.93 11.78 5.15
C LYS A 154 -9.01 11.26 6.11
N ASP A 155 -9.96 12.11 6.51
CA ASP A 155 -11.02 11.74 7.45
C ASP A 155 -11.90 10.60 6.92
N LEU A 156 -12.12 10.55 5.59
CA LEU A 156 -12.88 9.47 4.94
C LEU A 156 -12.14 8.13 5.04
N VAL A 157 -10.80 8.15 4.95
CA VAL A 157 -9.94 6.98 5.12
C VAL A 157 -9.95 6.51 6.57
N ASP A 158 -9.79 7.43 7.52
CA ASP A 158 -9.65 7.11 8.96
C ASP A 158 -10.97 6.64 9.58
N LYS A 159 -12.09 7.29 9.26
CA LYS A 159 -13.40 6.96 9.86
C LYS A 159 -14.02 5.70 9.27
N ARG A 160 -13.51 5.18 8.14
CA ARG A 160 -14.16 4.13 7.31
C ARG A 160 -15.66 4.39 7.12
N SER A 161 -16.06 5.66 7.13
CA SER A 161 -17.45 6.06 7.34
C SER A 161 -17.95 6.83 6.13
N THR A 162 -19.03 6.31 5.60
CA THR A 162 -19.90 6.73 4.50
C THR A 162 -20.57 8.10 4.65
N ALA A 163 -20.30 8.85 5.72
CA ALA A 163 -21.22 9.87 6.20
C ALA A 163 -20.90 11.31 5.78
N GLU A 164 -19.77 11.54 5.11
CA GLU A 164 -19.45 12.84 4.56
C GLU A 164 -19.21 12.71 3.05
N LEU A 165 -20.24 12.28 2.32
CA LEU A 165 -20.46 12.84 0.99
C LEU A 165 -20.52 14.36 1.17
N LEU A 166 -19.36 15.00 1.09
CA LEU A 166 -19.22 16.44 1.17
C LEU A 166 -20.10 17.04 0.08
N ASP A 167 -21.20 17.65 0.48
CA ASP A 167 -21.94 18.59 -0.34
C ASP A 167 -21.01 19.78 -0.60
N ILE A 168 -20.35 19.78 -1.76
CA ILE A 168 -19.38 20.83 -2.12
C ILE A 168 -20.06 22.10 -2.63
N ARG A 169 -21.33 22.39 -2.27
CA ARG A 169 -21.95 23.71 -2.45
C ARG A 169 -21.44 24.80 -1.48
N LYS A 170 -20.22 24.68 -0.94
CA LYS A 170 -19.59 25.77 -0.19
C LYS A 170 -18.15 26.06 -0.61
N HIS A 171 -17.90 26.19 -1.92
CA HIS A 171 -17.01 27.27 -2.36
C HIS A 171 -17.84 28.55 -2.47
N LYS A 172 -18.07 29.23 -1.33
CA LYS A 172 -18.60 30.59 -1.32
C LYS A 172 -17.67 31.46 -2.17
N SER A 173 -18.19 31.97 -3.28
CA SER A 173 -17.66 33.13 -3.98
C SER A 173 -17.49 34.29 -2.98
N LYS A 174 -16.25 34.54 -2.55
CA LYS A 174 -15.90 35.78 -1.86
C LYS A 174 -15.67 36.85 -2.92
N GLY A 175 -16.67 37.71 -3.11
CA GLY A 175 -16.47 39.14 -3.36
C GLY A 175 -16.31 39.62 -4.80
N GLU A 176 -17.39 39.61 -5.59
CA GLU A 176 -17.64 40.68 -6.57
C GLU A 176 -19.01 41.28 -6.26
N LYS A 177 -19.03 42.36 -5.49
CA LYS A 177 -20.08 43.40 -5.46
C LYS A 177 -19.72 44.49 -4.43
N GLU A 178 -18.91 45.44 -4.88
CA GLU A 178 -18.76 46.82 -4.40
C GLU A 178 -17.87 47.49 -5.46
N LYS A 179 -18.24 48.51 -6.24
CA LYS A 179 -19.25 49.57 -6.10
C LYS A 179 -19.70 50.01 -7.51
N ALA A 180 -21.00 50.14 -7.70
CA ALA A 180 -21.59 51.07 -8.64
C ALA A 180 -22.70 51.80 -7.87
N SER A 181 -22.33 52.95 -7.31
CA SER A 181 -23.21 54.04 -6.87
C SER A 181 -22.36 55.31 -6.87
#